data_AF-F8QGX9-F1
#
_entry.id   AF-F8QGX9-F1
#
_cell.length_a   1.000
_cell.length_b   1.000
_cell.length_c   1.000
_cell.angle_alpha   90.00
_cell.angle_beta   90.00
_cell.angle_gamma   90.00
#
_symmetry.space_group_name_H-M   'P 1'
#
loop_
_entity.id
_entity.type
_entity.pdbx_description
1 polymer ?
#
loop_
_entity_poly.entity_id
_entity_poly.type
_entity_poly.pdbx_seq_one_letter_code
_entity_poly.pdbx_strand_id
1 'polypeptide(L)'
;MWSSCMRTSLPAVLRSSVASRSTFSPAAASRIHVRFLNGNSDAYPRNPGRSLRPPASLPGDERWNDLTSPLLSYLNKAEDRTPKLTPEEAWSQRVTENLPAPADAYTGRRVQVIDGDVGRAYDGLQRRLKRNSVAKELRLTARHEKKGAKRRRLRSERWRKQFANEVRKKVQLVSTIRRRGTSTT
;
A
#
# COMPACT_ATOMS: atom_id res chain seq x y z
N MET A 1 -39.66 -40.65 23.93
CA MET A 1 -40.93 -39.94 24.23
C MET A 1 -40.67 -39.05 25.45
N TRP A 2 -41.10 -37.79 25.37
CA TRP A 2 -41.13 -36.73 26.40
C TRP A 2 -40.16 -35.58 26.14
N SER A 3 -40.64 -34.70 25.25
CA SER A 3 -40.21 -33.33 25.04
C SER A 3 -40.56 -32.48 26.26
N SER A 4 -39.64 -31.62 26.69
CA SER A 4 -39.98 -30.50 27.60
C SER A 4 -39.48 -29.19 26.99
N CYS A 5 -40.43 -28.50 26.37
CA CYS A 5 -40.33 -27.14 25.85
C CYS A 5 -40.37 -26.14 27.02
N MET A 6 -39.35 -25.32 27.19
CA MET A 6 -39.46 -24.06 27.93
C MET A 6 -39.25 -22.90 26.95
N ARG A 7 -40.37 -22.45 26.38
CA ARG A 7 -40.49 -21.25 25.55
C ARG A 7 -40.85 -20.11 26.49
N THR A 8 -39.88 -19.25 26.82
CA THR A 8 -40.12 -18.01 27.57
C THR A 8 -40.83 -17.00 26.67
N SER A 9 -42.03 -16.64 27.08
CA SER A 9 -42.91 -15.64 26.50
C SER A 9 -42.36 -14.22 26.72
N LEU A 10 -42.30 -13.44 25.64
CA LEU A 10 -42.09 -11.99 25.65
C LEU A 10 -43.46 -11.30 25.81
N PRO A 11 -43.61 -10.26 26.65
CA PRO A 11 -44.76 -9.37 26.56
C PRO A 11 -44.57 -8.32 25.46
N ALA A 12 -45.57 -8.25 24.59
CA ALA A 12 -45.75 -7.21 23.58
C ALA A 12 -46.22 -5.91 24.24
N VAL A 13 -45.52 -4.80 23.99
CA VAL A 13 -46.06 -3.45 24.19
C VAL A 13 -46.20 -2.81 22.82
N LEU A 14 -47.46 -2.45 22.55
CA LEU A 14 -48.01 -1.89 21.33
C LEU A 14 -47.86 -0.36 21.29
N ARG A 15 -47.87 0.15 20.04
CA ARG A 15 -48.25 1.51 19.59
C ARG A 15 -47.23 2.61 19.90
N SER A 16 -46.99 3.61 19.07
CA SER A 16 -47.42 3.97 17.71
C SER A 16 -46.71 5.29 17.41
N SER A 17 -46.09 5.46 16.24
CA SER A 17 -46.08 6.78 15.59
C SER A 17 -45.76 6.61 14.11
N VAL A 18 -46.82 6.77 13.33
CA VAL A 18 -46.83 6.93 11.88
C VAL A 18 -46.72 8.43 11.62
N ALA A 19 -46.06 8.79 10.51
CA ALA A 19 -45.77 10.16 10.03
C ALA A 19 -44.57 10.82 10.72
N SER A 20 -43.56 11.30 10.00
CA SER A 20 -43.69 12.09 8.79
C SER A 20 -42.70 11.69 7.70
N ARG A 21 -43.25 11.49 6.50
CA ARG A 21 -42.52 11.55 5.24
C ARG A 21 -41.86 12.93 5.15
N SER A 22 -40.54 12.97 5.26
CA SER A 22 -39.78 14.12 4.78
C SER A 22 -40.04 14.23 3.28
N THR A 23 -40.68 15.32 2.90
CA THR A 23 -40.88 15.74 1.51
C THR A 23 -39.52 15.96 0.86
N PHE A 24 -39.24 15.13 -0.13
CA PHE A 24 -38.12 15.30 -1.03
C PHE A 24 -38.42 16.51 -1.92
N SER A 25 -37.76 17.64 -1.66
CA SER A 25 -37.84 18.84 -2.51
C SER A 25 -36.85 18.70 -3.68
N PRO A 26 -37.28 18.69 -4.95
CA PRO A 26 -36.39 18.61 -6.10
C PRO A 26 -36.28 19.99 -6.77
N ALA A 27 -35.40 20.86 -6.29
CA ALA A 27 -35.01 22.07 -7.02
C ALA A 27 -33.72 22.67 -6.49
N ALA A 28 -32.58 22.20 -7.00
CA ALA A 28 -31.40 23.02 -7.29
C ALA A 28 -30.34 22.09 -7.90
N ALA A 29 -30.26 22.10 -9.23
CA ALA A 29 -29.12 21.56 -9.98
C ALA A 29 -27.85 22.27 -9.53
N SER A 30 -27.20 21.71 -8.51
CA SER A 30 -25.90 22.17 -8.02
C SER A 30 -24.84 21.51 -8.89
N ARG A 31 -24.22 22.35 -9.72
CA ARG A 31 -23.06 22.06 -10.56
C ARG A 31 -22.10 21.12 -9.82
N ILE A 32 -21.67 20.07 -10.51
CA ILE A 32 -20.61 19.17 -10.05
C ILE A 32 -19.34 19.99 -9.86
N HIS A 33 -19.08 20.41 -8.63
CA HIS A 33 -17.76 20.86 -8.21
C HIS A 33 -16.96 19.61 -7.87
N VAL A 34 -16.01 19.28 -8.74
CA VAL A 34 -14.96 18.30 -8.48
C VAL A 34 -14.10 18.86 -7.35
N ARG A 35 -14.46 18.54 -6.10
CA ARG A 35 -13.56 18.74 -4.95
C ARG A 35 -12.41 17.74 -5.08
N PHE A 36 -11.31 18.20 -5.69
CA PHE A 36 -10.00 17.60 -5.46
C PHE A 36 -9.73 17.66 -3.96
N LEU A 37 -9.59 16.49 -3.33
CA LEU A 37 -9.09 16.40 -1.97
C LEU A 37 -7.62 16.79 -2.01
N ASN A 38 -7.33 17.97 -1.43
CA ASN A 38 -6.04 18.37 -0.94
C ASN A 38 -5.36 17.20 -0.22
N GLY A 39 -4.29 16.69 -0.82
CA GLY A 39 -3.24 16.02 -0.08
C GLY A 39 -2.49 17.08 0.71
N ASN A 40 -2.45 16.91 2.02
CA ASN A 40 -1.55 17.63 2.91
C ASN A 40 -0.12 17.16 2.61
N SER A 41 0.57 17.86 1.70
CA SER A 41 1.99 17.67 1.42
C SER A 41 2.82 18.71 2.17
N ASP A 42 2.71 18.71 3.50
CA ASP A 42 3.66 19.42 4.36
C ASP A 42 4.87 18.51 4.61
N ALA A 43 5.77 18.46 3.62
CA ALA A 43 7.14 17.95 3.79
C ALA A 43 8.10 18.45 2.69
N TYR A 44 7.84 19.62 2.09
CA TYR A 44 8.86 20.35 1.34
C TYR A 44 8.81 21.83 1.76
N PRO A 45 9.94 22.45 2.13
CA PRO A 45 9.96 23.87 2.42
C PRO A 45 9.58 24.65 1.15
N ARG A 46 8.43 25.32 1.23
CA ARG A 46 7.91 26.22 0.19
C ARG A 46 8.74 27.51 0.26
N ASN A 47 9.66 27.69 -0.68
CA ASN A 47 10.45 28.92 -0.81
C ASN A 47 9.55 30.06 -1.32
N PRO A 48 9.20 31.09 -0.52
CA PRO A 48 8.30 32.15 -0.94
C PRO A 48 9.13 33.35 -1.39
N GLY A 49 9.41 33.47 -2.70
CA GLY A 49 10.00 34.70 -3.21
C GLY A 49 10.81 34.57 -4.50
N ARG A 50 10.23 34.04 -5.58
CA ARG A 50 10.83 34.24 -6.90
C ARG A 50 9.77 34.55 -7.95
N SER A 51 9.33 35.81 -7.91
CA SER A 51 8.79 36.48 -9.09
C SER A 51 9.85 36.39 -10.19
N LEU A 52 9.58 35.63 -11.24
CA LEU A 52 10.40 35.62 -12.45
C LEU A 52 10.11 36.91 -13.23
N ARG A 53 10.63 38.03 -12.73
CA ARG A 53 10.90 39.19 -13.58
C ARG A 53 12.33 39.01 -14.07
N PRO A 54 12.58 38.88 -15.39
CA PRO A 54 13.95 38.87 -15.88
C PRO A 54 14.59 40.22 -15.51
N PRO A 55 15.77 40.24 -14.85
CA PRO A 55 16.46 41.49 -14.59
C PRO A 55 16.82 42.15 -15.93
N ALA A 56 16.51 43.44 -16.05
CA ALA A 56 16.97 44.25 -17.15
C ALA A 56 18.51 44.24 -17.16
N SER A 57 19.09 43.82 -18.30
CA SER A 57 20.48 43.99 -18.73
C SER A 57 21.57 43.85 -17.64
N LEU A 58 22.19 42.67 -17.54
CA LEU A 58 23.43 42.49 -16.78
C LEU A 58 24.66 42.67 -17.68
N PRO A 59 25.75 43.29 -17.17
CA PRO A 59 26.96 43.60 -17.92
C PRO A 59 27.94 42.40 -17.94
N GLY A 60 28.60 42.22 -19.09
CA GLY A 60 29.92 41.57 -19.23
C GLY A 60 29.97 40.05 -19.15
N ASP A 61 30.20 39.41 -20.29
CA ASP A 61 30.21 37.94 -20.51
C ASP A 61 31.40 37.18 -19.88
N GLU A 62 32.29 37.84 -19.14
CA GLU A 62 33.57 37.22 -18.74
C GLU A 62 33.55 36.50 -17.39
N ARG A 63 32.58 36.80 -16.51
CA ARG A 63 32.55 36.23 -15.14
C ARG A 63 32.13 34.76 -15.08
N TRP A 64 31.52 34.22 -16.14
CA TRP A 64 31.05 32.82 -16.17
C TRP A 64 32.16 31.82 -16.52
N ASN A 65 33.27 32.26 -17.12
CA ASN A 65 34.38 31.37 -17.51
C ASN A 65 35.24 30.93 -16.31
N ASP A 66 35.45 31.80 -15.32
CA ASP A 66 36.29 31.50 -14.16
C ASP A 66 35.66 30.48 -13.20
N LEU A 67 34.33 30.46 -13.12
CA LEU A 67 33.58 29.53 -12.26
C LEU A 67 33.36 28.16 -12.92
N THR A 68 33.46 28.08 -14.25
CA THR A 68 33.23 26.85 -15.02
C THR A 68 34.52 26.12 -15.39
N SER A 69 35.67 26.80 -15.36
CA SER A 69 36.99 26.22 -15.72
C SER A 69 37.40 25.02 -14.85
N PRO A 70 37.26 25.03 -13.50
CA PRO A 70 37.56 23.85 -12.68
C PRO A 70 36.58 22.71 -12.97
N LEU A 71 35.30 23.02 -13.19
CA LEU A 71 34.25 22.01 -13.46
C LEU A 71 34.47 21.33 -14.82
N LEU A 72 34.86 22.09 -15.84
CA LEU A 72 35.24 21.58 -17.16
C LEU A 72 36.46 20.65 -17.08
N SER A 73 37.43 20.94 -16.21
CA SER A 73 38.57 20.05 -15.98
C SER A 73 38.16 18.70 -15.37
N TYR A 74 37.13 18.68 -14.51
CA TYR A 74 36.57 17.44 -13.95
C TYR A 74 35.75 16.66 -14.97
N LEU A 75 35.06 17.33 -15.89
CA LEU A 75 34.30 16.70 -16.97
C LEU A 75 35.22 16.06 -18.02
N ASN A 76 36.29 16.74 -18.42
CA ASN A 76 37.23 16.24 -19.43
C ASN A 76 38.17 15.14 -18.90
N LYS A 77 38.37 15.05 -17.58
CA LYS A 77 39.22 14.03 -16.94
C LYS A 77 38.57 12.65 -16.82
N ALA A 78 37.29 12.53 -17.20
CA ALA A 78 36.52 11.29 -17.10
C ALA A 78 36.58 10.43 -18.38
N GLU A 79 37.23 10.88 -19.45
CA GLU A 79 37.16 10.19 -20.76
C GLU A 79 38.16 9.05 -20.94
N ASP A 80 39.17 8.90 -20.07
CA ASP A 80 40.27 7.93 -20.23
C ASP A 80 40.08 6.59 -19.50
N ARG A 81 38.86 6.24 -19.06
CA ARG A 81 38.64 4.98 -18.34
C ARG A 81 37.52 4.17 -18.97
N THR A 82 37.94 3.07 -19.60
CA THR A 82 37.18 1.99 -20.25
C THR A 82 36.80 2.25 -21.71
N PRO A 83 37.04 1.27 -22.61
CA PRO A 83 36.51 1.35 -23.96
C PRO A 83 34.98 1.46 -23.85
N LYS A 84 34.43 2.56 -24.36
CA LYS A 84 32.98 2.80 -24.41
C LYS A 84 32.40 1.75 -25.37
N LEU A 85 32.03 0.58 -24.85
CA LEU A 85 31.25 -0.39 -25.61
C LEU A 85 30.10 0.35 -26.25
N THR A 86 29.84 0.04 -27.52
CA THR A 86 28.63 0.57 -28.15
C THR A 86 27.43 0.14 -27.30
N PRO A 87 26.37 0.95 -27.19
CA PRO A 87 25.19 0.55 -26.44
C PRO A 87 24.74 -0.85 -26.85
N GLU A 88 24.73 -1.15 -28.15
CA GLU A 88 24.37 -2.45 -28.71
C GLU A 88 25.23 -3.61 -28.17
N GLU A 89 26.55 -3.40 -28.05
CA GLU A 89 27.47 -4.39 -27.50
C GLU A 89 27.31 -4.58 -25.98
N ALA A 90 26.98 -3.51 -25.26
CA ALA A 90 26.64 -3.58 -23.84
C ALA A 90 25.28 -4.27 -23.60
N TRP A 91 24.35 -4.18 -24.55
CA TRP A 91 23.07 -4.90 -24.50
C TRP A 91 23.24 -6.37 -24.89
N SER A 92 24.04 -6.68 -25.90
CA SER A 92 24.25 -8.06 -26.36
C SER A 92 24.97 -8.91 -25.30
N GLN A 93 25.92 -8.35 -24.56
CA GLN A 93 26.58 -9.02 -23.42
C GLN A 93 25.63 -9.35 -22.26
N ARG A 94 24.53 -8.60 -22.10
CA ARG A 94 23.52 -8.88 -21.05
C ARG A 94 22.58 -10.02 -21.42
N VAL A 95 22.44 -10.32 -22.73
CA VAL A 95 21.58 -11.41 -23.22
C VAL A 95 22.24 -12.77 -23.02
N THR A 96 23.57 -12.84 -22.92
CA THR A 96 24.32 -14.10 -22.75
C THR A 96 24.42 -14.60 -21.31
N GLU A 97 24.02 -13.78 -20.33
CA GLU A 97 23.94 -14.20 -18.93
C GLU A 97 22.79 -15.22 -18.78
N ASN A 98 23.06 -16.39 -18.18
CA ASN A 98 22.08 -17.45 -17.93
C ASN A 98 21.02 -17.01 -16.90
N LEU A 99 20.14 -16.06 -17.28
CA LEU A 99 19.08 -15.59 -16.43
C LEU A 99 18.03 -16.70 -16.27
N PRO A 100 17.50 -16.90 -15.05
CA PRO A 100 16.37 -17.80 -14.88
C PRO A 100 15.20 -17.29 -15.72
N ALA A 101 14.46 -18.22 -16.32
CA ALA A 101 13.29 -17.91 -17.12
C ALA A 101 12.36 -16.95 -16.36
N PRO A 102 11.74 -15.97 -17.06
CA PRO A 102 10.86 -15.01 -16.43
C PRO A 102 9.76 -15.71 -15.64
N ALA A 103 9.38 -15.11 -14.51
CA ALA A 103 8.41 -15.72 -13.62
C ALA A 103 7.05 -15.86 -14.31
N ASP A 104 6.66 -17.10 -14.59
CA ASP A 104 5.33 -17.46 -15.05
C ASP A 104 4.28 -17.24 -13.93
N ALA A 105 3.00 -17.10 -14.31
CA ALA A 105 1.85 -16.91 -13.40
C ALA A 105 1.75 -18.02 -12.33
N TYR A 106 2.31 -19.20 -12.58
CA TYR A 106 2.30 -20.34 -11.66
C TYR A 106 3.57 -20.45 -10.79
N THR A 107 4.57 -19.59 -11.00
CA THR A 107 5.86 -19.64 -10.30
C THR A 107 5.70 -19.58 -8.77
N GLY A 108 4.78 -18.77 -8.25
CA GLY A 108 4.48 -18.68 -6.82
C GLY A 108 3.58 -19.77 -6.25
N ARG A 109 3.06 -20.66 -7.11
CA ARG A 109 2.06 -21.70 -6.80
C ARG A 109 2.57 -23.12 -7.02
N ARG A 110 3.82 -23.30 -7.45
CA ARG A 110 4.51 -24.60 -7.55
C ARG A 110 5.35 -24.87 -6.31
N VAL A 111 5.42 -26.14 -5.90
CA VAL A 111 6.33 -26.66 -4.87
C VAL A 111 6.92 -27.95 -5.41
N GLN A 112 8.24 -28.07 -5.35
CA GLN A 112 8.92 -29.32 -5.71
C GLN A 112 8.69 -30.34 -4.60
N VAL A 113 8.41 -31.58 -4.99
CA VAL A 113 8.37 -32.72 -4.07
C VAL A 113 9.82 -33.21 -3.92
N ILE A 114 10.32 -33.18 -2.69
CA ILE A 114 11.67 -33.65 -2.34
C ILE A 114 11.51 -34.99 -1.63
N ASP A 115 12.34 -35.97 -1.99
CA ASP A 115 12.36 -37.31 -1.38
C ASP A 115 11.03 -38.07 -1.45
N GLY A 116 10.16 -37.75 -2.42
CA GLY A 116 8.85 -38.36 -2.56
C GLY A 116 7.83 -37.99 -1.48
N ASP A 117 8.18 -37.09 -0.55
CA ASP A 117 7.26 -36.64 0.52
C ASP A 117 6.26 -35.62 -0.01
N VAL A 118 5.14 -36.15 -0.54
CA VAL A 118 4.03 -35.36 -1.06
C VAL A 118 3.31 -34.60 0.05
N GLY A 119 3.24 -35.14 1.26
CA GLY A 119 2.54 -34.53 2.38
C GLY A 119 3.17 -33.19 2.77
N ARG A 120 4.49 -33.19 2.98
CA ARG A 120 5.24 -31.97 3.31
C ARG A 120 5.22 -30.96 2.16
N ALA A 121 5.30 -31.42 0.91
CA ALA A 121 5.19 -30.57 -0.26
C ALA A 121 3.81 -29.88 -0.34
N TYR A 122 2.74 -30.62 -0.05
CA TYR A 122 1.37 -30.12 -0.03
C TYR A 122 1.16 -29.08 1.09
N ASP A 123 1.64 -29.34 2.30
CA ASP A 123 1.58 -28.37 3.42
C ASP A 123 2.37 -27.09 3.10
N GLY A 124 3.54 -27.26 2.48
CA GLY A 124 4.35 -26.16 1.96
C GLY A 124 3.58 -25.31 0.96
N LEU A 125 2.87 -25.95 0.02
CA LEU A 125 2.02 -25.30 -0.97
C LEU A 125 0.85 -24.57 -0.29
N GLN A 126 0.16 -25.22 0.64
CA GLN A 126 -0.98 -24.65 1.34
C GLN A 126 -0.58 -23.40 2.13
N ARG A 127 0.58 -23.41 2.78
CA ARG A 127 1.15 -22.24 3.46
C ARG A 127 1.47 -21.09 2.49
N ARG A 128 2.03 -21.39 1.31
CA ARG A 128 2.27 -20.38 0.25
C ARG A 128 0.96 -19.74 -0.21
N LEU A 129 -0.07 -20.54 -0.49
CA LEU A 129 -1.39 -20.04 -0.91
C LEU A 129 -2.07 -19.20 0.17
N LYS A 130 -1.95 -19.58 1.45
CA LYS A 130 -2.47 -18.80 2.59
C LYS A 130 -1.77 -17.45 2.72
N ARG A 131 -0.42 -17.41 2.61
CA ARG A 131 0.36 -16.17 2.68
C ARG A 131 -0.03 -15.19 1.58
N ASN A 132 -0.18 -15.69 0.35
CA ASN A 132 -0.60 -14.89 -0.81
C ASN A 132 -2.11 -14.60 -0.84
N SER A 133 -2.88 -15.06 0.17
CA SER A 133 -4.32 -14.81 0.29
C SER A 133 -5.18 -15.29 -0.90
N VAL A 134 -4.69 -16.25 -1.69
CA VAL A 134 -5.34 -16.72 -2.93
C VAL A 134 -6.75 -17.24 -2.67
N ALA A 135 -6.93 -18.08 -1.64
CA ALA A 135 -8.24 -18.64 -1.30
C ALA A 135 -9.24 -17.57 -0.82
N LYS A 136 -8.77 -16.54 -0.11
CA LYS A 136 -9.60 -15.42 0.32
C LYS A 136 -10.04 -14.59 -0.88
N GLU A 137 -9.12 -14.32 -1.79
CA GLU A 137 -9.39 -13.57 -3.01
C GLU A 137 -10.41 -14.30 -3.88
N LEU A 138 -10.22 -15.60 -4.13
CA LEU A 138 -11.16 -16.42 -4.90
C LEU A 138 -12.59 -16.34 -4.35
N ARG A 139 -12.75 -16.38 -3.02
CA ARG A 139 -14.06 -16.23 -2.37
C ARG A 139 -14.65 -14.83 -2.53
N LEU A 140 -13.81 -13.79 -2.49
CA LEU A 140 -14.25 -12.40 -2.66
C LEU A 140 -14.58 -12.05 -4.11
N THR A 141 -13.89 -12.66 -5.08
CA THR A 141 -14.09 -12.42 -6.50
C THR A 141 -15.21 -13.28 -7.10
N ALA A 142 -15.61 -14.36 -6.43
CA ALA A 142 -16.71 -15.23 -6.85
C ALA A 142 -18.03 -14.47 -7.12
N ARG A 143 -18.24 -13.31 -6.48
CA ARG A 143 -19.35 -12.40 -6.77
C ARG A 143 -18.86 -10.96 -6.82
N HIS A 144 -19.49 -10.14 -7.65
CA HIS A 144 -19.16 -8.73 -7.73
C HIS A 144 -19.48 -7.98 -6.41
N GLU A 145 -18.46 -7.42 -5.79
CA GLU A 145 -18.60 -6.51 -4.65
C GLU A 145 -18.69 -5.05 -5.15
N LYS A 146 -19.80 -4.36 -4.83
CA LYS A 146 -19.96 -2.93 -5.16
C LYS A 146 -18.80 -2.10 -4.57
N LYS A 147 -18.31 -1.12 -5.33
CA LYS A 147 -17.16 -0.26 -4.95
C LYS A 147 -17.27 0.36 -3.55
N GLY A 148 -18.47 0.86 -3.18
CA GLY A 148 -18.71 1.44 -1.86
C GLY A 148 -18.61 0.43 -0.71
N ALA A 149 -19.17 -0.77 -0.91
CA ALA A 149 -19.06 -1.87 0.05
C ALA A 149 -17.60 -2.30 0.23
N LYS A 150 -16.86 -2.46 -0.87
CA LYS A 150 -15.42 -2.77 -0.87
C LYS A 150 -14.60 -1.76 -0.06
N ARG A 151 -14.87 -0.46 -0.22
CA ARG A 151 -14.18 0.60 0.54
C ARG A 151 -14.44 0.52 2.04
N ARG A 152 -15.71 0.33 2.44
CA ARG A 152 -16.09 0.18 3.86
C ARG A 152 -15.44 -1.06 4.48
N ARG A 153 -15.47 -2.20 3.78
CA ARG A 153 -14.80 -3.43 4.20
C ARG A 153 -13.30 -3.25 4.37
N LEU A 154 -12.60 -2.68 3.38
CA LEU A 154 -11.15 -2.48 3.48
C LEU A 154 -10.77 -1.51 4.60
N ARG A 155 -11.58 -0.47 4.85
CA ARG A 155 -11.38 0.43 6.00
C ARG A 155 -11.52 -0.31 7.33
N SER A 156 -12.57 -1.11 7.50
CA SER A 156 -12.79 -1.88 8.74
C SER A 156 -11.77 -3.01 8.94
N GLU A 157 -11.31 -3.66 7.86
CA GLU A 157 -10.22 -4.64 7.91
C GLU A 157 -8.91 -3.99 8.35
N ARG A 158 -8.55 -2.83 7.78
CA ARG A 158 -7.34 -2.10 8.17
C ARG A 158 -7.38 -1.68 9.64
N TRP A 159 -8.51 -1.12 10.08
CA TRP A 159 -8.70 -0.72 11.47
C TRP A 159 -8.52 -1.90 12.43
N ARG A 160 -9.18 -3.04 12.16
CA ARG A 160 -9.04 -4.24 12.99
C ARG A 160 -7.59 -4.75 13.07
N LYS A 161 -6.86 -4.70 11.94
CA LYS A 161 -5.44 -5.07 11.91
C LYS A 161 -4.58 -4.12 12.75
N GLN A 162 -4.77 -2.82 12.59
CA GLN A 162 -4.06 -1.79 13.36
C GLN A 162 -4.37 -1.93 14.85
N PHE A 163 -5.64 -2.02 15.22
CA PHE A 163 -6.08 -2.23 16.60
C PHE A 163 -5.45 -3.48 17.21
N ALA A 164 -5.49 -4.62 16.51
CA ALA A 164 -4.87 -5.85 17.00
C ALA A 164 -3.35 -5.70 17.18
N ASN A 165 -2.66 -4.97 16.29
CA ASN A 165 -1.23 -4.72 16.42
C ASN A 165 -0.92 -3.83 17.63
N GLU A 166 -1.68 -2.76 17.84
CA GLU A 166 -1.53 -1.88 19.00
C GLU A 166 -1.80 -2.61 20.32
N VAL A 167 -2.86 -3.43 20.37
CA VAL A 167 -3.14 -4.29 21.53
C VAL A 167 -1.99 -5.25 21.78
N ARG A 168 -1.45 -5.92 20.76
CA ARG A 168 -0.30 -6.82 20.91
C ARG A 168 0.93 -6.12 21.47
N LYS A 169 1.27 -4.92 20.96
CA LYS A 169 2.41 -4.14 21.47
C LYS A 169 2.25 -3.80 22.96
N LYS A 170 1.05 -3.36 23.35
CA LYS A 170 0.74 -3.04 24.76
C LYS A 170 0.83 -4.28 25.66
N VAL A 171 0.26 -5.41 25.23
CA VAL A 171 0.34 -6.68 25.98
C VAL A 171 1.78 -7.19 26.07
N GLN A 172 2.56 -7.07 25.00
CA GLN A 172 3.98 -7.41 25.02
C GLN A 172 4.73 -6.55 26.03
N LEU A 173 4.49 -5.24 26.06
CA LEU A 173 5.09 -4.35 27.06
C LEU A 173 4.76 -4.78 28.50
N VAL A 174 3.48 -5.01 28.81
CA VAL A 174 3.05 -5.47 30.14
C VAL A 174 3.71 -6.81 30.50
N SER A 175 3.76 -7.76 29.57
CA SER A 175 4.44 -9.04 29.76
C SER A 175 5.93 -8.86 30.05
N THR A 176 6.61 -7.93 29.37
CA THR A 176 8.02 -7.63 29.63
C THR A 176 8.24 -6.98 31.00
N ILE A 177 7.37 -6.07 31.43
CA ILE A 177 7.43 -5.45 32.76
C ILE A 177 7.24 -6.51 33.85
N ARG A 178 6.22 -7.37 33.69
CA ARG A 178 5.95 -8.48 34.61
C ARG A 178 7.14 -9.44 34.72
N ARG A 179 7.77 -9.78 33.59
CA ARG A 179 8.96 -10.65 33.55
C ARG A 179 10.18 -10.02 34.25
N ARG A 180 10.30 -8.69 34.21
CA ARG A 180 11.41 -7.95 34.85
C ARG A 180 11.23 -7.78 36.37
N GLY A 181 10.06 -8.14 36.93
CA GLY A 181 9.83 -8.14 38.37
C GLY A 181 9.46 -6.78 38.98
N THR A 182 9.11 -5.78 38.16
CA THR A 182 8.80 -4.42 38.64
C THR A 182 7.31 -4.12 38.48
N SER A 183 6.49 -4.64 39.40
CA SER A 183 5.18 -4.10 39.71
C SER A 183 4.98 -4.24 41.21
N THR A 184 5.71 -3.39 41.94
CA THR A 184 5.56 -2.95 43.35
C THR A 184 5.29 -4.01 44.43
N THR A 185 6.12 -3.99 45.48
CA THR A 185 5.70 -4.23 46.87
C THR A 185 4.45 -3.40 47.22
#